data_AF-A0A924CVG9-F1
#
_entry.id   AF-A0A924CVG9-F1
#
_cell.length_a   1.000
_cell.length_b   1.000
_cell.length_c   1.000
_cell.angle_alpha   90.00
_cell.angle_beta   90.00
_cell.angle_gamma   90.00
#
_symmetry.space_group_name_H-M   'P 1'
#
loop_
_entity.id
_entity.type
_entity.pdbx_description
1 polymer ?
#
loop_
_entity_poly.entity_id
_entity_poly.type
_entity_poly.pdbx_seq_one_letter_code
_entity_poly.pdbx_strand_id
1 'polypeptide(L)' 'MNIVAFVVGAVLFVGGIVLFGYSWDGTHFSQLMFAAGLAAIAASIAVPFHILKRVDS' A
#
# COMPACT_ATOMS: atom_id res chain seq x y z
N MET A 1 2.73 -11.03 15.32
CA MET A 1 2.63 -9.89 14.38
C MET A 1 3.70 -8.88 14.75
N ASN A 2 4.77 -8.76 13.96
CA ASN A 2 5.79 -7.73 14.19
C ASN A 2 5.13 -6.35 13.99
N ILE A 3 5.17 -5.49 15.02
CA ILE A 3 4.58 -4.15 14.97
C ILE A 3 5.09 -3.32 13.78
N VAL A 4 6.33 -3.58 13.34
CA VAL A 4 6.91 -2.96 12.15
C VAL A 4 6.14 -3.35 10.88
N ALA A 5 5.81 -4.63 10.70
CA ALA A 5 5.06 -5.09 9.53
C ALA A 5 3.63 -4.51 9.51
N PHE A 6 3.02 -4.35 10.69
CA PHE A 6 1.73 -3.68 10.83
C PHE A 6 1.80 -2.21 10.42
N VAL A 7 2.79 -1.47 10.95
CA VAL A 7 2.97 -0.04 10.62
C VAL A 7 3.28 0.15 9.14
N VAL A 8 4.15 -0.67 8.55
CA VAL A 8 4.46 -0.61 7.11
C VAL A 8 3.21 -0.89 6.27
N GLY A 9 2.42 -1.91 6.63
CA GLY A 9 1.15 -2.20 5.97
C GLY A 9 0.17 -1.03 6.08
N ALA A 10 0.02 -0.43 7.26
CA ALA A 10 -0.87 0.71 7.48
C ALA A 10 -0.46 1.93 6.64
N VAL A 11 0.84 2.25 6.58
CA VAL A 11 1.35 3.37 5.77
C VAL A 11 1.12 3.14 4.29
N LEU A 12 1.38 1.92 3.78
CA LEU A 12 1.11 1.57 2.39
C LEU A 12 -0.37 1.66 2.03
N PHE A 13 -1.25 1.25 2.95
CA PHE A 13 -2.69 1.31 2.74
C PHE A 13 -3.19 2.75 2.67
N VAL A 14 -2.84 3.57 3.66
CA VAL A 14 -3.22 4.99 3.68
C VAL A 14 -2.61 5.74 2.50
N GLY A 15 -1.34 5.49 2.18
CA GLY A 15 -0.67 6.07 1.02
C GLY A 15 -1.34 5.68 -0.30
N GLY A 16 -1.81 4.44 -0.43
CA GLY A 16 -2.56 3.97 -1.59
C GLY A 16 -3.90 4.68 -1.77
N ILE A 17 -4.63 4.92 -0.69
CA ILE A 17 -5.88 5.72 -0.72
C ILE A 17 -5.60 7.16 -1.16
N VAL A 18 -4.55 7.79 -0.64
CA VAL A 18 -4.15 9.14 -1.02
C VAL A 18 -3.79 9.21 -2.51
N LEU A 19 -3.04 8.24 -3.02
CA LEU A 19 -2.71 8.14 -4.44
C LEU A 19 -3.96 7.97 -5.32
N PHE A 20 -4.96 7.21 -4.87
CA PHE A 20 -6.25 7.16 -5.56
C PHE A 20 -6.99 8.49 -5.55
N GLY A 21 -6.97 9.23 -4.44
CA GLY A 21 -7.51 10.59 -4.39
C GLY A 21 -6.89 11.48 -5.46
N TYR A 22 -5.56 11.47 -5.59
CA TYR A 22 -4.84 12.25 -6.61
C TYR A 22 -5.10 11.77 -8.05
N SER A 23 -5.51 10.51 -8.24
CA SER A 23 -5.87 10.02 -9.58
C SER A 23 -7.11 10.73 -10.16
N TRP A 24 -7.94 11.34 -9.31
CA TRP A 24 -9.15 12.04 -9.71
C TRP A 24 -9.00 13.56 -9.85
N ASP A 25 -7.82 14.10 -9.54
CA ASP A 25 -7.55 15.55 -9.50
C ASP A 25 -7.25 16.15 -10.90
N GLY A 26 -7.41 15.37 -11.97
CA GLY A 26 -7.24 15.85 -13.35
C GLY A 26 -5.81 16.18 -13.77
N THR A 27 -4.80 15.83 -12.96
CA THR A 27 -3.38 16.04 -13.29
C THR A 27 -2.92 15.17 -14.47
N HIS A 28 -1.84 15.54 -15.14
CA HIS A 28 -1.28 14.71 -16.24
C HIS A 28 -0.87 13.29 -15.80
N PHE A 29 -0.74 13.04 -14.50
CA PHE A 29 -0.29 11.77 -13.94
C PHE A 29 -1.41 10.87 -13.41
N SER A 30 -2.69 11.17 -13.70
CA SER A 30 -3.85 10.43 -13.16
C SER A 30 -3.75 8.90 -13.27
N GLN A 31 -3.32 8.40 -14.44
CA GLN A 31 -3.18 6.96 -14.69
C GLN A 31 -2.06 6.34 -13.84
N LEU A 32 -0.95 7.07 -13.69
CA LEU A 32 0.20 6.65 -12.89
C LEU A 32 -0.15 6.65 -11.39
N MET A 33 -0.88 7.67 -10.92
CA MET A 33 -1.37 7.74 -9.54
C MET A 33 -2.37 6.62 -9.24
N PHE A 34 -3.27 6.30 -10.17
CA PHE A 34 -4.18 5.16 -10.04
C PHE A 34 -3.42 3.83 -9.93
N ALA A 35 -2.47 3.58 -10.85
CA ALA A 35 -1.68 2.34 -10.84
C ALA A 35 -0.81 2.23 -9.57
N ALA A 36 -0.20 3.33 -9.13
CA ALA A 36 0.58 3.37 -7.89
C ALA A 36 -0.29 3.14 -6.65
N GLY A 37 -1.49 3.72 -6.59
CA GLY A 37 -2.45 3.49 -5.51
C GLY A 37 -2.89 2.03 -5.42
N LEU A 38 -3.20 1.42 -6.57
CA LEU A 38 -3.53 0.00 -6.66
C LEU A 38 -2.39 -0.89 -6.18
N ALA A 39 -1.16 -0.60 -6.63
CA ALA A 39 0.04 -1.34 -6.22
C ALA A 39 0.34 -1.18 -4.71
N ALA A 40 0.16 0.02 -4.15
CA ALA A 40 0.37 0.29 -2.74
C ALA A 40 -0.62 -0.47 -1.85
N ILE A 41 -1.90 -0.54 -2.22
CA ILE A 41 -2.90 -1.34 -1.50
C ILE A 41 -2.64 -2.84 -1.66
N ALA A 42 -2.28 -3.31 -2.85
CA ALA A 42 -1.89 -4.70 -3.04
C ALA A 42 -0.68 -5.07 -2.15
N ALA A 43 0.32 -4.19 -2.08
CA ALA A 43 1.48 -4.35 -1.22
C ALA A 43 1.13 -4.30 0.27
N SER A 44 0.21 -3.43 0.71
CA SER A 44 -0.20 -3.36 2.12
C SER A 44 -0.81 -4.67 2.62
N ILE A 45 -1.46 -5.41 1.73
CA ILE A 45 -2.02 -6.73 2.01
C ILE A 45 -0.92 -7.80 1.90
N ALA A 46 -0.06 -7.73 0.88
CA ALA A 46 1.00 -8.72 0.65
C ALA A 46 2.11 -8.71 1.74
N VAL A 47 2.44 -7.55 2.30
CA VAL A 47 3.44 -7.37 3.37
C VAL A 47 3.17 -8.27 4.58
N PRO A 48 1.96 -8.26 5.19
CA PRO A 48 1.64 -9.19 6.25
C PRO A 48 1.78 -10.65 5.80
N PHE A 49 1.31 -11.05 4.60
CA PHE A 49 1.39 -12.46 4.18
C PHE A 49 2.82 -12.98 3.94
N HIS A 50 3.72 -12.18 3.40
CA HIS A 50 5.10 -12.61 3.12
C HIS A 50 6.04 -12.44 4.33
N ILE A 51 5.85 -11.39 5.13
CA ILE A 51 6.71 -11.11 6.28
C ILE A 51 6.26 -11.89 7.52
N LEU A 52 4.95 -12.09 7.75
CA LEU A 52 4.48 -12.83 8.94
C LEU A 52 4.78 -14.32 8.85
N LYS A 53 4.86 -14.92 7.65
CA LYS A 53 5.19 -16.35 7.49
C LYS A 53 6.62 -16.70 7.96
N ARG A 54 7.50 -15.71 8.11
CA ARG A 54 8.89 -15.90 8.61
C ARG A 54 9.04 -15.71 10.12
N VAL A 55 8.02 -15.22 10.83
CA VAL A 55 8.13 -14.87 12.26
C VAL A 55 7.67 -16.01 13.18
N ASP A 56 7.07 -17.06 12.63
CA ASP A 56 6.72 -18.29 13.37
C ASP A 56 7.94 -19.23 13.50
N SER A 57 9.08 -18.71 13.95
CA SER A 57 10.23 -19.53 14.40
C SER A 57 10.02 -20.06 15.80
#